data_AF-A0A7W7D4D3-F1
#
_entry.id   AF-A0A7W7D4D3-F1
#
_cell.length_a   1.000
_cell.length_b   1.000
_cell.length_c   1.000
_cell.angle_alpha   90.00
_cell.angle_beta   90.00
_cell.angle_gamma   90.00
#
_symmetry.space_group_name_H-M   'P 1'
#
loop_
_entity.id
_entity.type
_entity.pdbx_description
1 polymer ?
#
loop_
_entity_poly.entity_id
_entity_poly.type
_entity_poly.pdbx_seq_one_letter_code
_entity_poly.pdbx_strand_id
1 'polypeptide(L)'
;MQPQQPPAPGPWPPAPPQQQWGPPPPYQPPMPPPAPKRKSRAPLVLAVIGALVAVGIVAAVLDGGEEPAAAPRASAKAAPDYEVVKTRKDGVDLLVQDATVATARAAITDWIEKNAGDRDYLTVMVVRSAAARTYVCQGEYVADERTSQLKTGGRVTADSYPTTAMNCPDPH
;
A
#
# COMPACT_ATOMS: atom_id res chain seq x y z
N MET A 1 74.01 -22.73 5.59
CA MET A 1 73.01 -21.95 4.82
C MET A 1 72.36 -20.98 5.81
N GLN A 2 72.64 -19.69 5.70
CA GLN A 2 72.03 -18.68 6.56
C GLN A 2 70.67 -18.28 5.97
N PRO A 3 69.58 -18.25 6.78
CA PRO A 3 68.29 -17.80 6.30
C PRO A 3 68.35 -16.30 5.99
N GLN A 4 67.99 -15.92 4.76
CA GLN A 4 67.82 -14.51 4.40
C GLN A 4 66.65 -13.93 5.20
N GLN A 5 66.94 -12.84 5.90
CA GLN A 5 65.92 -12.02 6.55
C GLN A 5 65.15 -11.22 5.49
N PRO A 6 63.81 -11.14 5.57
CA PRO A 6 63.02 -10.35 4.63
C PRO A 6 63.34 -8.86 4.78
N PRO A 7 63.25 -8.08 3.68
CA PRO A 7 63.50 -6.64 3.71
C PRO A 7 62.49 -5.92 4.60
N ALA A 8 62.95 -4.89 5.30
CA ALA A 8 62.12 -4.06 6.16
C ALA A 8 61.10 -3.27 5.33
N PRO A 9 59.85 -3.09 5.81
CA PRO A 9 58.85 -2.29 5.14
C PRO A 9 59.29 -0.82 5.06
N GLY A 10 59.09 -0.21 3.89
CA GLY A 10 59.40 1.21 3.66
C GLY A 10 58.49 2.15 4.45
N PRO A 11 58.85 3.45 4.53
CA PRO A 11 58.05 4.46 5.21
C PRO A 11 56.69 4.65 4.53
N TRP A 12 55.64 4.78 5.34
CA TRP A 12 54.28 5.05 4.86
C TRP A 12 54.17 6.45 4.24
N PRO A 13 53.34 6.63 3.20
CA PRO A 13 53.07 7.94 2.63
C PRO A 13 52.35 8.85 3.65
N PRO A 14 52.50 10.19 3.53
CA PRO A 14 51.83 11.14 4.41
C PRO A 14 50.31 11.06 4.24
N ALA A 15 49.59 11.24 5.35
CA ALA A 15 48.13 11.26 5.36
C ALA A 15 47.58 12.43 4.52
N PRO A 16 46.44 12.25 3.81
CA PRO A 16 45.82 13.32 3.07
C PRO A 16 45.32 14.44 4.00
N PRO A 17 45.29 15.71 3.53
CA PRO A 17 44.79 16.82 4.32
C PRO A 17 43.31 16.61 4.68
N GLN A 18 43.01 16.73 5.97
CA GLN A 18 41.65 16.70 6.50
C GLN A 18 40.92 17.94 5.99
N GLN A 19 39.94 17.78 5.10
CA GLN A 19 39.08 18.88 4.69
C GLN A 19 38.24 19.33 5.88
N GLN A 20 38.53 20.52 6.39
CA GLN A 20 37.77 21.16 7.45
C GLN A 20 36.41 21.58 6.87
N TRP A 21 35.40 20.74 7.07
CA TRP A 21 34.03 21.06 6.70
C TRP A 21 33.55 22.25 7.53
N GLY A 22 33.11 23.32 6.84
CA GLY A 22 32.49 24.48 7.47
C GLY A 22 31.16 24.12 8.16
N PRO A 23 30.62 25.04 8.97
CA PRO A 23 29.30 24.83 9.58
C PRO A 23 28.24 24.63 8.49
N PRO A 24 27.29 23.70 8.68
CA PRO A 24 26.21 23.49 7.72
C PRO A 24 25.40 24.78 7.57
N PRO A 25 24.87 25.06 6.36
CA PRO A 25 23.98 26.21 6.16
C PRO A 25 22.75 26.08 7.08
N PRO A 26 22.19 27.20 7.56
CA PRO A 26 20.97 27.17 8.35
C PRO A 26 19.83 26.55 7.52
N TYR A 27 19.06 25.66 8.16
CA TYR A 27 17.91 25.02 7.54
C TYR A 27 16.88 26.07 7.10
N GLN A 28 16.62 26.15 5.79
CA GLN A 28 15.53 26.93 5.23
C GLN A 28 14.38 25.97 4.90
N PRO A 29 13.24 26.03 5.60
CA PRO A 29 12.08 25.22 5.23
C PRO A 29 11.61 25.62 3.82
N PRO A 30 11.21 24.65 2.99
CA PRO A 30 10.63 24.96 1.68
C PRO A 30 9.37 25.79 1.86
N MET A 31 9.18 26.78 0.97
CA MET A 31 7.96 27.59 0.95
C MET A 31 6.73 26.68 0.77
N PRO A 32 5.65 26.87 1.53
CA PRO A 32 4.43 26.11 1.33
C PRO A 32 3.87 26.38 -0.08
N PRO A 33 3.31 25.35 -0.75
CA PRO A 33 2.70 25.55 -2.06
C PRO A 33 1.53 26.55 -1.97
N PRO A 34 1.29 27.34 -3.03
CA PRO A 34 0.17 28.28 -3.04
C PRO A 34 -1.15 27.54 -2.82
N ALA A 35 -1.98 28.07 -1.92
CA ALA A 35 -3.27 27.47 -1.58
C ALA A 35 -4.16 27.35 -2.84
N PRO A 36 -4.81 26.20 -3.09
CA PRO A 36 -5.71 26.05 -4.23
C PRO A 36 -6.89 27.02 -4.11
N LYS A 37 -7.19 27.77 -5.18
CA LYS A 37 -8.37 28.65 -5.24
C LYS A 37 -9.64 27.83 -5.06
N ARG A 38 -10.27 27.93 -3.89
CA ARG A 38 -11.57 27.31 -3.56
C ARG A 38 -12.64 27.84 -4.53
N LYS A 39 -13.03 27.04 -5.53
CA LYS A 39 -14.26 27.27 -6.28
C LYS A 39 -15.43 26.94 -5.37
N SER A 40 -16.10 27.97 -4.88
CA SER A 40 -17.39 27.88 -4.20
C SER A 40 -18.37 27.09 -5.08
N ARG A 41 -18.72 25.88 -4.67
CA ARG A 41 -19.89 25.16 -5.19
C ARG A 41 -20.98 25.32 -4.14
N ALA A 42 -22.02 26.05 -4.51
CA ALA A 42 -23.21 26.24 -3.69
C ALA A 42 -23.88 24.88 -3.39
N PRO A 43 -24.44 24.68 -2.18
CA PRO A 43 -25.19 23.48 -1.86
C PRO A 43 -26.60 23.58 -2.45
N LEU A 44 -26.92 22.73 -3.42
CA LEU A 44 -28.30 22.47 -3.83
C LEU A 44 -28.88 21.45 -2.84
N VAL A 45 -29.59 21.95 -1.83
CA VAL A 45 -30.39 21.14 -0.92
C VAL A 45 -31.67 20.72 -1.65
N LEU A 46 -31.86 19.42 -1.87
CA LEU A 46 -33.16 18.85 -2.23
C LEU A 46 -33.40 17.62 -1.35
N ALA A 47 -34.32 17.81 -0.40
CA ALA A 47 -34.81 16.81 0.53
C ALA A 47 -35.92 15.97 -0.12
N VAL A 48 -35.81 14.65 -0.01
CA VAL A 48 -36.91 13.67 -0.08
C VAL A 48 -36.49 12.52 0.85
N ILE A 49 -36.78 12.59 2.15
CA ILE A 49 -37.97 12.03 2.83
C ILE A 49 -38.24 10.55 2.46
N GLY A 50 -37.90 9.65 3.39
CA GLY A 50 -38.88 8.68 3.91
C GLY A 50 -38.83 7.22 3.45
N ALA A 51 -38.53 6.35 4.42
CA ALA A 51 -39.09 5.00 4.65
C ALA A 51 -38.35 3.75 4.11
N LEU A 52 -38.55 2.66 4.88
CA LEU A 52 -38.03 1.27 4.79
C LEU A 52 -36.64 1.10 5.43
N VAL A 53 -36.45 0.75 6.72
CA VAL A 53 -37.14 -0.18 7.64
C VAL A 53 -37.29 -1.61 7.08
N ALA A 54 -36.52 -2.51 7.72
CA ALA A 54 -36.82 -3.92 8.01
C ALA A 54 -36.56 -5.00 6.94
N VAL A 55 -35.65 -5.91 7.33
CA VAL A 55 -35.79 -7.38 7.33
C VAL A 55 -35.69 -8.12 5.99
N GLY A 56 -34.82 -9.13 5.95
CA GLY A 56 -34.81 -10.11 4.87
C GLY A 56 -33.76 -11.22 4.96
N ILE A 57 -33.60 -11.90 6.10
CA ILE A 57 -33.11 -13.29 6.10
C ILE A 57 -34.30 -14.16 5.70
N VAL A 58 -34.31 -14.76 4.49
CA VAL A 58 -34.95 -16.07 4.21
C VAL A 58 -34.27 -16.71 2.99
N ALA A 59 -33.90 -17.98 3.19
CA ALA A 59 -33.32 -18.91 2.22
C ALA A 59 -34.38 -19.59 1.32
N ALA A 60 -33.91 -20.08 0.16
CA ALA A 60 -34.49 -21.15 -0.69
C ALA A 60 -35.83 -20.81 -1.39
N VAL A 61 -36.16 -21.27 -2.61
CA VAL A 61 -35.81 -22.48 -3.39
C VAL A 61 -36.20 -22.27 -4.89
N LEU A 62 -35.48 -22.97 -5.79
CA LEU A 62 -35.90 -23.60 -7.07
C LEU A 62 -36.38 -22.77 -8.28
N ASP A 63 -35.54 -22.73 -9.32
CA ASP A 63 -35.88 -22.99 -10.74
C ASP A 63 -34.52 -23.23 -11.46
N GLY A 64 -34.21 -24.30 -12.21
CA GLY A 64 -35.07 -25.21 -12.94
C GLY A 64 -34.77 -25.19 -14.44
N GLY A 65 -33.51 -25.29 -14.90
CA GLY A 65 -33.30 -25.49 -16.34
C GLY A 65 -31.90 -25.22 -16.91
N GLU A 66 -31.43 -26.22 -17.63
CA GLU A 66 -30.42 -26.22 -18.69
C GLU A 66 -28.93 -26.05 -18.34
N GLU A 67 -28.25 -27.20 -18.44
CA GLU A 67 -26.83 -27.43 -18.34
C GLU A 67 -26.16 -27.09 -19.69
N PRO A 68 -25.20 -26.15 -19.73
CA PRO A 68 -24.13 -26.21 -20.70
C PRO A 68 -22.87 -26.73 -20.03
N ALA A 69 -22.27 -27.71 -20.71
CA ALA A 69 -21.09 -28.45 -20.34
C ALA A 69 -19.99 -27.59 -19.69
N ALA A 70 -19.51 -28.10 -18.56
CA ALA A 70 -18.44 -27.56 -17.75
C ALA A 70 -17.16 -27.31 -18.55
N ALA A 71 -16.85 -26.03 -18.80
CA ALA A 71 -15.46 -25.60 -18.75
C ALA A 71 -15.03 -25.65 -17.27
N PRO A 72 -13.83 -26.15 -16.94
CA PRO A 72 -13.35 -26.12 -15.56
C PRO A 72 -13.28 -24.64 -15.16
N ARG A 73 -14.27 -24.19 -14.37
CA ARG A 73 -14.22 -22.91 -13.68
C ARG A 73 -12.99 -23.02 -12.80
N ALA A 74 -11.89 -22.40 -13.23
CA ALA A 74 -10.70 -22.22 -12.42
C ALA A 74 -11.18 -21.87 -11.02
N SER A 75 -10.89 -22.74 -10.04
CA SER A 75 -11.36 -22.58 -8.67
C SER A 75 -11.17 -21.12 -8.30
N ALA A 76 -12.29 -20.40 -8.13
CA ALA A 76 -12.27 -19.02 -7.69
C ALA A 76 -11.45 -19.04 -6.41
N LYS A 77 -10.23 -18.51 -6.48
CA LYS A 77 -9.29 -18.55 -5.38
C LYS A 77 -9.98 -17.82 -4.24
N ALA A 78 -10.48 -18.57 -3.26
CA ALA A 78 -11.29 -18.02 -2.19
C ALA A 78 -10.50 -16.85 -1.58
N ALA A 79 -11.11 -15.67 -1.55
CA ALA A 79 -10.49 -14.52 -0.91
C ALA A 79 -10.17 -14.90 0.55
N PRO A 80 -8.96 -14.60 1.04
CA PRO A 80 -8.58 -14.94 2.40
C PRO A 80 -9.51 -14.24 3.39
N ASP A 81 -9.81 -14.91 4.50
CA ASP A 81 -10.53 -14.29 5.61
C ASP A 81 -9.65 -13.22 6.26
N TYR A 82 -10.19 -12.03 6.43
CA TYR A 82 -9.48 -10.91 7.06
C TYR A 82 -10.42 -10.06 7.91
N GLU A 83 -9.85 -9.48 8.98
CA GLU A 83 -10.54 -8.53 9.85
C GLU A 83 -9.93 -7.13 9.70
N VAL A 84 -10.76 -6.09 9.68
CA VAL A 84 -10.26 -4.70 9.75
C VAL A 84 -9.94 -4.37 11.20
N VAL A 85 -8.66 -4.30 11.54
CA VAL A 85 -8.22 -3.98 12.92
C VAL A 85 -8.00 -2.49 13.14
N LYS A 86 -7.77 -1.73 12.07
CA LYS A 86 -7.61 -0.27 12.17
C LYS A 86 -7.97 0.43 10.87
N THR A 87 -8.75 1.50 10.98
CA THR A 87 -9.04 2.40 9.86
C THR A 87 -8.31 3.73 10.04
N ARG A 88 -7.75 4.26 8.96
CA ARG A 88 -7.11 5.58 8.86
C ARG A 88 -7.82 6.38 7.77
N LYS A 89 -7.54 7.69 7.73
CA LYS A 89 -8.07 8.58 6.68
C LYS A 89 -7.83 8.01 5.27
N ASP A 90 -6.59 7.65 4.99
CA ASP A 90 -6.12 7.20 3.68
C ASP A 90 -5.66 5.73 3.71
N GLY A 91 -6.20 4.89 4.61
CA GLY A 91 -5.79 3.50 4.65
C GLY A 91 -6.43 2.63 5.72
N VAL A 92 -6.04 1.36 5.72
CA VAL A 92 -6.57 0.33 6.61
C VAL A 92 -5.46 -0.65 7.00
N ASP A 93 -5.58 -1.25 8.19
CA ASP A 93 -4.80 -2.40 8.61
C ASP A 93 -5.73 -3.61 8.68
N LEU A 94 -5.37 -4.67 7.96
CA LEU A 94 -6.07 -5.95 7.89
C LEU A 94 -5.30 -6.98 8.71
N LEU A 95 -6.02 -7.69 9.57
CA LEU A 95 -5.52 -8.87 10.26
C LEU A 95 -5.87 -10.10 9.43
N VAL A 96 -4.85 -10.82 8.98
CA VAL A 96 -4.98 -12.12 8.35
C VAL A 96 -4.22 -13.11 9.22
N GLN A 97 -4.92 -14.09 9.79
CA GLN A 97 -4.28 -15.14 10.59
C GLN A 97 -3.35 -15.94 9.67
N ASP A 98 -2.14 -16.23 10.16
CA ASP A 98 -1.10 -16.96 9.41
C ASP A 98 -0.82 -16.38 8.01
N ALA A 99 -0.86 -15.04 7.90
CA ALA A 99 -0.65 -14.34 6.64
C ALA A 99 0.71 -14.68 6.00
N THR A 100 0.65 -15.35 4.85
CA THR A 100 1.77 -15.49 3.92
C THR A 100 1.79 -14.29 2.96
N VAL A 101 2.88 -14.09 2.23
CA VAL A 101 2.93 -13.08 1.16
C VAL A 101 1.79 -13.27 0.16
N ALA A 102 1.48 -14.51 -0.22
CA ALA A 102 0.44 -14.81 -1.19
C ALA A 102 -0.97 -14.46 -0.68
N THR A 103 -1.28 -14.81 0.57
CA THR A 103 -2.59 -14.49 1.18
C THR A 103 -2.70 -13.00 1.50
N ALA A 104 -1.61 -12.36 1.93
CA ALA A 104 -1.60 -10.92 2.17
C ALA A 104 -1.83 -10.09 0.90
N ARG A 105 -1.20 -10.45 -0.23
CA ARG A 105 -1.47 -9.81 -1.52
C ARG A 105 -2.91 -9.99 -1.96
N ALA A 106 -3.46 -11.20 -1.80
CA ALA A 106 -4.85 -11.48 -2.14
C ALA A 106 -5.82 -10.66 -1.26
N ALA A 107 -5.56 -10.54 0.04
CA ALA A 107 -6.36 -9.71 0.95
C ALA A 107 -6.32 -8.23 0.56
N ILE A 108 -5.15 -7.71 0.19
CA ILE A 108 -4.98 -6.33 -0.27
C ILE A 108 -5.81 -6.07 -1.53
N THR A 109 -5.66 -6.93 -2.55
CA THR A 109 -6.40 -6.79 -3.81
C THR A 109 -7.90 -6.85 -3.57
N ASP A 110 -8.37 -7.87 -2.87
CA ASP A 110 -9.80 -8.06 -2.58
C ASP A 110 -10.39 -6.89 -1.79
N TRP A 111 -9.66 -6.38 -0.78
CA TRP A 111 -10.12 -5.21 -0.03
C TRP A 111 -10.19 -3.96 -0.90
N ILE A 112 -9.19 -3.71 -1.75
CA ILE A 112 -9.17 -2.55 -2.66
C ILE A 112 -10.34 -2.63 -3.65
N GLU A 113 -10.57 -3.78 -4.29
CA GLU A 113 -11.66 -3.97 -5.24
C GLU A 113 -13.03 -3.66 -4.62
N LYS A 114 -13.21 -4.03 -3.34
CA LYS A 114 -14.47 -3.79 -2.61
C LYS A 114 -14.61 -2.37 -2.05
N ASN A 115 -13.50 -1.69 -1.74
CA ASN A 115 -13.52 -0.47 -0.92
C ASN A 115 -12.89 0.76 -1.57
N ALA A 116 -12.24 0.64 -2.74
CA ALA A 116 -11.65 1.78 -3.42
C ALA A 116 -12.71 2.82 -3.79
N GLY A 117 -13.81 2.40 -4.43
CA GLY A 117 -14.89 3.31 -4.84
C GLY A 117 -14.34 4.54 -5.57
N ASP A 118 -14.71 5.73 -5.08
CA ASP A 118 -14.26 7.02 -5.62
C ASP A 118 -12.96 7.55 -4.97
N ARG A 119 -12.20 6.71 -4.26
CA ARG A 119 -10.95 7.15 -3.61
C ARG A 119 -9.83 7.25 -4.63
N ASP A 120 -9.11 8.37 -4.59
CA ASP A 120 -7.94 8.55 -5.45
C ASP A 120 -6.68 7.83 -4.91
N TYR A 121 -6.62 7.60 -3.59
CA TYR A 121 -5.46 7.04 -2.91
C TYR A 121 -5.85 6.20 -1.68
N LEU A 122 -5.18 5.06 -1.50
CA LEU A 122 -5.38 4.16 -0.37
C LEU A 122 -4.08 3.42 0.00
N THR A 123 -3.86 3.23 1.30
CA THR A 123 -2.81 2.34 1.82
C THR A 123 -3.40 1.22 2.63
N VAL A 124 -3.19 -0.02 2.21
CA VAL A 124 -3.67 -1.24 2.88
C VAL A 124 -2.46 -1.96 3.47
N MET A 125 -2.46 -2.27 4.76
CA MET A 125 -1.41 -3.08 5.39
C MET A 125 -2.00 -4.37 5.89
N VAL A 126 -1.27 -5.47 5.76
CA VAL A 126 -1.66 -6.78 6.30
C VAL A 126 -0.71 -7.15 7.43
N VAL A 127 -1.27 -7.52 8.59
CA VAL A 127 -0.54 -7.95 9.78
C VAL A 127 -1.00 -9.35 10.22
N ARG A 128 -0.12 -10.11 10.89
CA ARG A 128 -0.46 -11.42 11.49
C ARG A 128 -1.13 -11.30 12.85
N SER A 129 -0.94 -10.16 13.53
CA SER A 129 -1.58 -9.87 14.81
C SER A 129 -1.76 -8.37 14.98
N ALA A 130 -2.81 -7.96 15.70
CA ALA A 130 -3.09 -6.55 15.97
C ALA A 130 -2.00 -5.86 16.80
N ALA A 131 -1.20 -6.64 17.55
CA ALA A 131 -0.07 -6.15 18.33
C ALA A 131 1.25 -6.13 17.53
N ALA A 132 1.30 -6.75 16.35
CA ALA A 132 2.51 -6.79 15.54
C ALA A 132 2.85 -5.38 15.05
N ARG A 133 4.13 -5.00 15.22
CA ARG A 133 4.69 -3.78 14.63
C ARG A 133 5.21 -4.01 13.21
N THR A 134 5.17 -5.26 12.74
CA THR A 134 5.68 -5.67 11.44
C THR A 134 4.51 -6.09 10.56
N TYR A 135 4.45 -5.52 9.36
CA TYR A 135 3.47 -5.89 8.34
C TYR A 135 4.05 -6.96 7.42
N VAL A 136 3.19 -7.86 6.94
CA VAL A 136 3.55 -8.91 5.96
C VAL A 136 3.62 -8.32 4.56
N CYS A 137 2.58 -7.56 4.19
CA CYS A 137 2.53 -6.80 2.96
C CYS A 137 1.86 -5.45 3.18
N GLN A 138 2.26 -4.48 2.37
CA GLN A 138 1.64 -3.18 2.21
C GLN A 138 1.27 -2.99 0.74
N GLY A 139 0.03 -2.61 0.48
CA GLY A 139 -0.47 -2.16 -0.81
C GLY A 139 -0.69 -0.66 -0.80
N GLU A 140 -0.25 0.01 -1.86
CA GLU A 140 -0.47 1.43 -2.10
C GLU A 140 -1.19 1.59 -3.43
N TYR A 141 -2.49 1.91 -3.35
CA TYR A 141 -3.36 2.13 -4.49
C TYR A 141 -3.36 3.61 -4.88
N VAL A 142 -3.25 3.84 -6.19
CA VAL A 142 -3.33 5.17 -6.81
C VAL A 142 -4.30 5.09 -8.00
N ALA A 143 -5.27 5.99 -8.03
CA ALA A 143 -6.31 5.98 -9.07
C ALA A 143 -5.85 6.58 -10.40
N ASP A 144 -4.86 7.47 -10.37
CA ASP A 144 -4.35 8.20 -11.54
C ASP A 144 -2.90 8.68 -11.32
N GLU A 145 -2.26 9.08 -12.42
CA GLU A 145 -0.86 9.55 -12.44
C GLU A 145 -0.64 10.80 -11.57
N ARG A 146 -1.57 11.76 -11.62
CA ARG A 146 -1.46 12.98 -10.82
C ARG A 146 -1.51 12.65 -9.34
N THR A 147 -2.39 11.74 -8.93
CA THR A 147 -2.47 11.27 -7.56
C THR A 147 -1.18 10.55 -7.15
N SER A 148 -0.60 9.74 -8.02
CA SER A 148 0.72 9.16 -7.77
C SER A 148 1.80 10.23 -7.51
N GLN A 149 1.88 11.25 -8.35
CA GLN A 149 2.85 12.34 -8.16
C GLN A 149 2.62 13.07 -6.82
N LEU A 150 1.37 13.40 -6.50
CA LEU A 150 1.03 14.18 -5.30
C LEU A 150 1.15 13.39 -3.99
N LYS A 151 0.82 12.09 -4.00
CA LYS A 151 0.74 11.26 -2.78
C LYS A 151 1.99 10.43 -2.54
N THR A 152 2.65 10.00 -3.61
CA THR A 152 3.78 9.06 -3.53
C THR A 152 5.11 9.71 -3.93
N GLY A 153 5.07 10.97 -4.39
CA GLY A 153 6.22 11.64 -4.98
C GLY A 153 6.64 11.04 -6.32
N GLY A 154 5.72 10.35 -7.02
CA GLY A 154 6.00 9.64 -8.27
C GLY A 154 6.72 8.30 -8.10
N ARG A 155 6.80 7.75 -6.88
CA ARG A 155 7.37 6.42 -6.63
C ARG A 155 6.53 5.31 -7.25
N VAL A 156 5.20 5.46 -7.31
CA VAL A 156 4.30 4.47 -7.89
C VAL A 156 4.00 4.83 -9.34
N THR A 157 4.66 4.18 -10.29
CA THR A 157 4.45 4.41 -11.73
C THR A 157 3.85 3.18 -12.39
N ALA A 158 2.97 3.36 -13.37
CA ALA A 158 2.43 2.28 -14.20
C ALA A 158 2.02 2.81 -15.57
N ASP A 159 1.95 1.90 -16.56
CA ASP A 159 1.45 2.21 -17.90
C ASP A 159 -0.05 2.50 -17.92
N SER A 160 -0.78 1.95 -16.94
CA SER A 160 -2.22 2.12 -16.77
C SER A 160 -2.59 2.37 -15.31
N TYR A 161 -3.55 3.25 -15.12
CA TYR A 161 -4.18 3.52 -13.82
C TYR A 161 -5.67 3.10 -13.85
N PRO A 162 -6.27 2.70 -12.72
CA PRO A 162 -5.68 2.63 -11.39
C PRO A 162 -4.61 1.53 -11.27
N THR A 163 -3.67 1.70 -10.34
CA THR A 163 -2.64 0.69 -10.04
C THR A 163 -2.41 0.56 -8.55
N THR A 164 -1.90 -0.61 -8.13
CA THR A 164 -1.52 -0.87 -6.74
C THR A 164 -0.08 -1.36 -6.70
N ALA A 165 0.80 -0.58 -6.08
CA ALA A 165 2.15 -1.02 -5.76
C ALA A 165 2.12 -1.85 -4.47
N MET A 166 2.79 -3.00 -4.46
CA MET A 166 2.86 -3.87 -3.30
C MET A 166 4.29 -4.02 -2.80
N ASN A 167 4.49 -3.84 -1.50
CA ASN A 167 5.75 -4.09 -0.79
C ASN A 167 5.52 -5.16 0.28
N CYS A 168 6.18 -6.31 0.13
CA CYS A 168 6.05 -7.44 1.05
C CYS A 168 7.43 -7.77 1.62
N PRO A 169 7.85 -7.10 2.71
CA PRO A 169 9.18 -7.28 3.28
C PRO A 169 9.32 -8.60 4.04
N ASP A 170 8.21 -9.23 4.42
CA ASP A 170 8.23 -10.52 5.12
C ASP A 170 8.43 -11.67 4.12
N PRO A 171 9.50 -12.48 4.23
CA PRO A 171 9.78 -13.56 3.30
C PRO A 171 9.21 -14.93 3.75
N HIS A 172 8.50 -15.00 4.88
CA HIS A 172 8.20 -16.25 5.59
C HIS A 172 6.70 -16.48 5.77
#